data_AF-A0A1T4PCX0-F1
#
_entry.id   AF-A0A1T4PCX0-F1
#
_cell.length_a   1.000
_cell.length_b   1.000
_cell.length_c   1.000
_cell.angle_alpha   90.00
_cell.angle_beta   90.00
_cell.angle_gamma   90.00
#
_symmetry.space_group_name_H-M   'P 1'
#
loop_
_entity.id
_entity.type
_entity.pdbx_description
1 polymer ?
#
loop_
_entity_poly.entity_id
_entity_poly.type
_entity_poly.pdbx_seq_one_letter_code
_entity_poly.pdbx_strand_id
1 'polypeptide(L)'
;MSTDVVARELSWTSPLPWLSVIVLGALFAIGVRAVMAPATAASGFGIPLTEGNGLAYVQAFGARNIGLGLFALLAIALDQRRSVGIFFLCAAVIALIDAYVVSRHLGFGLSIARPAVIALVLAALGGFLLR
;
A
#
# COMPACT_ATOMS: atom_id res chain seq x y z
N MET A 1 -12.11 30.63 -18.45
CA MET A 1 -11.80 29.50 -17.55
C MET A 1 -12.04 28.24 -18.36
N SER A 2 -11.03 27.76 -19.09
CA SER A 2 -11.23 26.63 -20.01
C SER A 2 -11.36 25.33 -19.22
N THR A 3 -12.35 24.54 -19.57
CA THR A 3 -12.73 23.25 -18.98
C THR A 3 -11.83 22.11 -19.49
N ASP A 4 -10.55 22.39 -19.75
CA ASP A 4 -9.58 21.42 -20.24
C ASP A 4 -8.77 20.78 -19.10
N VAL A 5 -9.38 20.63 -17.92
CA VAL A 5 -8.97 19.53 -17.04
C VAL A 5 -9.57 18.26 -17.67
N VAL A 6 -9.01 17.86 -18.81
CA VAL A 6 -9.26 16.55 -19.40
C VAL A 6 -8.79 15.57 -18.33
N ALA A 7 -9.72 15.09 -17.51
CA ALA A 7 -9.49 13.97 -16.64
C ALA A 7 -9.07 12.84 -17.56
N ARG A 8 -7.77 12.51 -17.58
CA ARG A 8 -7.29 11.34 -18.31
C ARG A 8 -7.95 10.13 -17.69
N GLU A 9 -8.93 9.59 -18.38
CA GLU A 9 -9.60 8.33 -18.03
C GLU A 9 -8.56 7.20 -17.96
N LEU A 10 -8.80 6.20 -17.11
CA LEU A 10 -7.99 4.99 -17.08
C LEU A 10 -8.23 4.19 -18.35
N SER A 11 -7.21 4.16 -19.21
CA SER A 11 -7.22 3.28 -20.37
C SER A 11 -6.98 1.84 -19.92
N TRP A 12 -8.07 1.06 -19.76
CA TRP A 12 -8.04 -0.35 -19.36
C TRP A 12 -7.38 -1.29 -20.38
N THR A 13 -7.05 -0.80 -21.58
CA THR A 13 -6.21 -1.52 -22.55
C THR A 13 -4.72 -1.40 -22.23
N SER A 14 -4.32 -0.41 -21.43
CA SER A 14 -2.96 -0.27 -20.92
C SER A 14 -2.73 -1.15 -19.69
N PRO A 15 -1.48 -1.59 -19.41
CA PRO A 15 -1.19 -2.43 -18.25
C PRO A 15 -1.27 -1.68 -16.91
N LEU A 16 -1.22 -0.34 -16.91
CA LEU A 16 -1.05 0.47 -15.70
C LEU A 16 -2.24 0.39 -14.71
N PRO A 17 -3.52 0.46 -15.14
CA PRO A 17 -4.65 0.26 -14.25
C PRO A 17 -4.66 -1.14 -13.64
N TRP A 18 -4.33 -2.17 -14.42
CA TRP A 18 -4.28 -3.56 -13.94
C TRP A 18 -3.20 -3.77 -12.89
N LEU A 19 -1.99 -3.25 -13.11
CA LEU A 19 -0.93 -3.25 -12.10
C LEU A 19 -1.36 -2.52 -10.83
N SER A 20 -2.09 -1.42 -10.98
CA SER A 20 -2.63 -0.66 -9.85
C SER A 20 -3.65 -1.49 -9.07
N VAL A 21 -4.60 -2.15 -9.74
CA VAL A 21 -5.55 -3.07 -9.10
C VAL A 21 -4.83 -4.19 -8.35
N ILE A 22 -3.80 -4.79 -8.95
CA ILE A 22 -3.02 -5.86 -8.30
C ILE A 22 -2.36 -5.35 -7.02
N VAL A 23 -1.69 -4.20 -7.07
CA VAL A 23 -1.01 -3.63 -5.90
C VAL A 23 -2.00 -3.23 -4.80
N LEU A 24 -3.13 -2.61 -5.17
CA LEU A 24 -4.17 -2.23 -4.21
C LEU A 24 -4.89 -3.46 -3.62
N GLY A 25 -5.12 -4.49 -4.43
CA GLY A 25 -5.63 -5.78 -3.99
C GLY A 25 -4.68 -6.48 -3.02
N ALA A 26 -3.37 -6.41 -3.28
CA ALA A 26 -2.36 -6.91 -2.35
C ALA A 26 -2.35 -6.14 -1.02
N LEU A 27 -2.49 -4.82 -1.04
CA LEU A 27 -2.62 -4.00 0.17
C LEU A 27 -3.85 -4.42 1.01
N PHE A 28 -5.00 -4.58 0.35
CA PHE A 28 -6.23 -5.06 0.98
C PHE A 28 -6.04 -6.46 1.58
N ALA A 29 -5.49 -7.40 0.81
CA ALA A 29 -5.27 -8.78 1.25
C ALA A 29 -4.28 -8.88 2.43
N ILE A 30 -3.23 -8.05 2.44
CA ILE A 30 -2.31 -7.95 3.58
C ILE A 30 -3.06 -7.46 4.83
N GLY A 31 -3.96 -6.49 4.67
CA GLY A 31 -4.83 -6.01 5.76
C GLY A 31 -5.72 -7.11 6.32
N VAL A 32 -6.43 -7.84 5.45
CA VAL A 32 -7.27 -8.99 5.83
C VAL A 32 -6.45 -10.03 6.58
N ARG A 33 -5.27 -10.40 6.05
CA ARG A 33 -4.39 -11.36 6.70
C ARG A 33 -3.92 -10.89 8.07
N ALA A 34 -3.63 -9.60 8.25
CA ALA A 34 -3.21 -9.05 9.54
C ALA A 34 -4.34 -9.04 10.58
N VAL A 35 -5.60 -8.92 10.17
CA VAL A 35 -6.76 -9.04 11.07
C VAL A 35 -7.02 -10.51 11.44
N MET A 36 -7.02 -11.40 10.45
CA MET A 36 -7.41 -12.81 10.63
C MET A 36 -6.29 -13.69 11.20
N ALA A 37 -5.03 -13.37 10.88
CA ALA A 37 -3.84 -14.14 11.27
C ALA A 37 -2.69 -13.20 11.67
N PRO A 38 -2.82 -12.41 12.76
CA PRO A 38 -1.87 -11.36 13.13
C PRO A 38 -0.45 -11.90 13.39
N ALA A 39 -0.31 -13.07 14.01
CA ALA A 39 1.01 -13.68 14.27
C ALA A 39 1.76 -13.98 12.95
N THR A 40 1.06 -14.56 11.97
CA THR A 40 1.61 -14.83 10.62
C THR A 40 1.89 -13.55 9.84
N ALA A 41 1.08 -12.51 10.03
CA ALA A 41 1.36 -11.22 9.41
C ALA A 41 2.62 -10.56 10.00
N ALA A 42 2.77 -10.59 11.32
CA ALA A 42 3.91 -10.04 12.05
C ALA A 42 5.23 -10.75 11.69
N SER A 43 5.21 -12.08 11.58
CA SER A 43 6.39 -12.85 11.15
C SER A 43 6.84 -12.49 9.74
N GLY A 44 5.91 -12.10 8.86
CA GLY A 44 6.21 -11.58 7.52
C GLY A 44 6.96 -10.24 7.49
N PHE A 45 7.00 -9.52 8.61
CA PHE A 45 7.85 -8.34 8.84
C PHE A 45 9.15 -8.66 9.60
N GLY A 46 9.39 -9.93 9.92
CA GLY A 46 10.52 -10.36 10.74
C GLY A 46 10.32 -10.12 12.23
N ILE A 47 9.09 -9.83 12.68
CA ILE A 47 8.74 -9.59 14.09
C ILE A 47 7.81 -10.71 14.55
N PRO A 48 8.33 -11.88 14.96
CA PRO A 48 7.49 -12.97 15.45
C PRO A 48 6.82 -12.55 16.76
N LEU A 49 5.51 -12.30 16.70
CA LEU A 49 4.67 -12.07 17.87
C LEU A 49 3.82 -13.32 18.09
N THR A 50 3.87 -13.87 19.29
CA THR A 50 3.10 -15.06 19.66
C THR A 50 1.87 -14.70 20.49
N GLU A 51 1.95 -13.66 21.34
CA GLU A 51 0.91 -13.34 22.33
C GLU A 51 0.90 -11.85 22.69
N GLY A 52 -0.20 -11.38 23.28
CA GLY A 52 -0.31 -10.06 23.92
C GLY A 52 -0.70 -8.89 23.02
N ASN A 53 -0.56 -7.67 23.56
CA ASN A 53 -1.02 -6.41 22.93
C ASN A 53 -0.41 -6.14 21.55
N GLY A 54 0.75 -6.73 21.23
CA GLY A 54 1.35 -6.66 19.91
C GLY A 54 0.47 -7.25 18.81
N LEU A 55 -0.24 -8.35 19.07
CA LEU A 55 -1.17 -8.94 18.10
C LEU A 55 -2.38 -8.05 17.85
N ALA A 56 -2.95 -7.45 18.90
CA ALA A 56 -4.04 -6.49 18.77
C ALA A 56 -3.62 -5.25 17.95
N TYR A 57 -2.37 -4.79 18.12
CA TYR A 57 -1.81 -3.71 17.30
C TYR A 57 -1.70 -4.11 15.82
N VAL A 58 -1.24 -5.34 15.53
CA VAL A 58 -1.18 -5.85 14.15
C VAL A 58 -2.57 -5.95 13.52
N GLN A 59 -3.59 -6.32 14.29
CA GLN A 59 -4.97 -6.33 13.80
C GLN A 59 -5.49 -4.92 13.50
N ALA A 60 -5.21 -3.93 14.36
CA ALA A 60 -5.57 -2.53 14.13
C ALA A 60 -4.85 -1.98 12.87
N PHE A 61 -3.57 -2.28 12.71
CA PHE A 61 -2.82 -2.01 11.48
C PHE A 61 -3.45 -2.68 10.25
N GLY A 62 -3.88 -3.93 10.40
CA GLY A 62 -4.58 -4.67 9.36
C GLY A 62 -5.87 -4.00 8.93
N ALA A 63 -6.73 -3.62 9.89
CA ALA A 63 -7.99 -2.94 9.64
C ALA A 63 -7.79 -1.61 8.89
N ARG A 64 -6.75 -0.84 9.23
CA ARG A 64 -6.36 0.36 8.47
C ARG A 64 -6.04 0.03 7.01
N ASN A 65 -5.26 -1.02 6.76
CA ASN A 65 -4.88 -1.41 5.39
C ASN A 65 -6.06 -1.93 4.57
N ILE A 66 -7.02 -2.60 5.20
CA ILE A 66 -8.30 -2.95 4.57
C ILE A 66 -9.01 -1.68 4.09
N GLY A 67 -9.17 -0.69 4.97
CA GLY A 67 -9.83 0.58 4.64
C GLY A 67 -9.10 1.34 3.51
N LEU A 68 -7.77 1.46 3.59
CA LEU A 68 -6.96 2.11 2.57
C LEU A 68 -7.03 1.38 1.21
N GLY A 69 -6.94 0.05 1.22
CA GLY A 69 -7.06 -0.78 0.02
C GLY A 69 -8.44 -0.65 -0.63
N LEU A 70 -9.51 -0.76 0.15
CA LEU A 70 -10.89 -0.58 -0.34
C LEU A 70 -11.10 0.82 -0.92
N PHE A 71 -10.67 1.87 -0.20
CA PHE A 71 -10.79 3.24 -0.67
C PHE A 71 -10.14 3.43 -2.03
N ALA A 72 -8.90 2.95 -2.20
CA ALA A 72 -8.19 3.09 -3.45
C ALA A 72 -8.73 2.19 -4.57
N LEU A 73 -9.21 0.98 -4.25
CA LEU A 73 -9.90 0.09 -5.20
C LEU A 73 -11.22 0.71 -5.70
N LEU A 74 -11.95 1.41 -4.84
CA LEU A 74 -13.13 2.16 -5.26
C LEU A 74 -12.74 3.38 -6.09
N ALA A 75 -11.70 4.12 -5.71
CA ALA A 75 -11.22 5.25 -6.49
C ALA A 75 -10.80 4.85 -7.92
N ILE A 76 -10.13 3.70 -8.10
CA ILE A 76 -9.77 3.20 -9.43
C ILE A 76 -11.01 2.68 -10.20
N ALA A 77 -11.98 2.07 -9.52
CA ALA A 77 -13.25 1.64 -10.15
C ALA A 77 -14.12 2.82 -10.60
N LEU A 78 -14.02 3.96 -9.90
CA LEU A 78 -14.69 5.23 -10.24
C LEU A 78 -13.89 6.09 -11.22
N ASP A 79 -12.90 5.51 -11.89
CA ASP A 79 -12.05 6.16 -12.88
C ASP A 79 -11.24 7.38 -12.36
N GLN A 80 -10.99 7.45 -11.05
CA GLN A 80 -10.29 8.58 -10.43
C GLN A 80 -8.77 8.42 -10.52
N ARG A 81 -8.23 8.37 -11.75
CA ARG A 81 -6.79 8.16 -12.04
C ARG A 81 -5.85 9.01 -11.16
N ARG A 82 -6.12 10.32 -11.07
CA ARG A 82 -5.28 11.26 -10.31
C ARG A 82 -5.32 10.97 -8.81
N SER A 83 -6.49 10.66 -8.26
CA SER A 83 -6.66 10.30 -6.84
C SER A 83 -5.86 9.04 -6.50
N VAL A 84 -5.91 8.02 -7.37
CA VAL A 84 -5.12 6.79 -7.20
C VAL A 84 -3.63 7.07 -7.28
N GLY A 85 -3.20 7.93 -8.21
CA GLY A 85 -1.81 8.36 -8.32
C GLY A 85 -1.30 9.04 -7.06
N ILE A 86 -2.05 9.99 -6.51
CA ILE A 86 -1.73 10.67 -5.23
C ILE A 86 -1.72 9.66 -4.09
N PHE A 87 -2.72 8.77 -4.03
CA PHE A 87 -2.79 7.72 -3.02
C PHE A 87 -1.52 6.85 -3.01
N PHE A 88 -1.03 6.43 -4.18
CA PHE A 88 0.21 5.66 -4.24
C PHE A 88 1.43 6.44 -3.75
N LEU A 89 1.54 7.73 -4.05
CA LEU A 89 2.63 8.56 -3.51
C LEU A 89 2.54 8.67 -1.98
N CYS A 90 1.34 8.87 -1.42
CA CYS A 90 1.14 8.88 0.03
C CYS A 90 1.45 7.50 0.66
N ALA A 91 1.07 6.40 0.00
CA ALA A 91 1.38 5.05 0.44
C ALA A 91 2.88 4.75 0.37
N ALA A 92 3.61 5.31 -0.60
CA ALA A 92 5.06 5.23 -0.67
C ALA A 92 5.71 5.90 0.56
N VAL A 93 5.19 7.05 1.02
CA VAL A 93 5.65 7.70 2.26
C VAL A 93 5.45 6.79 3.47
N ILE A 94 4.30 6.11 3.58
CA ILE A 94 4.06 5.13 4.65
C ILE A 94 5.12 4.02 4.60
N ALA A 95 5.37 3.44 3.43
CA ALA A 95 6.35 2.37 3.27
C ALA A 95 7.79 2.82 3.60
N LEU A 96 8.15 4.07 3.31
CA LEU A 96 9.44 4.64 3.73
C LEU A 96 9.53 4.81 5.26
N ILE A 97 8.44 5.25 5.90
CA ILE A 97 8.38 5.34 7.37
C ILE A 97 8.50 3.94 7.99
N ASP A 98 7.82 2.94 7.43
CA ASP A 98 7.93 1.55 7.88
C ASP A 98 9.37 1.03 7.76
N ALA A 99 10.02 1.28 6.61
CA ALA A 99 11.43 0.92 6.41
C ALA A 99 12.34 1.58 7.47
N TYR A 100 12.11 2.87 7.75
CA TYR A 100 12.84 3.60 8.78
C TYR A 100 12.62 2.99 10.18
N VAL A 101 11.37 2.75 10.58
CA VAL A 101 11.04 2.17 11.89
C VAL A 101 11.68 0.78 12.05
N VAL A 102 11.57 -0.07 11.02
CA VAL A 102 12.21 -1.39 11.00
C VAL A 102 13.73 -1.26 11.14
N SER A 103 14.36 -0.35 10.39
CA SER A 103 15.81 -0.12 10.47
C SER A 103 16.29 0.25 11.87
N ARG A 104 15.46 0.99 12.62
CA ARG A 104 15.80 1.46 13.97
C ARG A 104 15.72 0.37 15.03
N HIS A 105 14.89 -0.65 14.83
CA HIS A 105 14.64 -1.70 15.83
C HIS A 105 15.30 -3.04 15.49
N LEU A 106 15.40 -3.37 14.19
CA LEU A 106 15.92 -4.66 13.70
C LEU A 106 17.26 -4.53 12.97
N GLY A 107 17.74 -3.30 12.73
CA GLY A 107 18.98 -3.04 11.98
C GLY A 107 18.80 -3.12 10.45
N PHE A 108 19.90 -2.91 9.72
CA PHE A 108 19.92 -2.98 8.25
C PHE A 108 20.01 -4.42 7.77
N GLY A 109 18.99 -4.87 7.00
CA GLY A 109 18.93 -6.23 6.48
C GLY A 109 17.72 -6.48 5.57
N LEU A 110 17.42 -7.76 5.32
CA LEU A 110 16.28 -8.20 4.49
C LEU A 110 14.93 -7.62 4.95
N SER A 111 14.78 -7.32 6.24
CA SER A 111 13.58 -6.71 6.82
C SER A 111 13.31 -5.28 6.30
N ILE A 112 14.33 -4.53 5.88
CA ILE A 112 14.18 -3.20 5.26
C ILE A 112 13.90 -3.32 3.76
N ALA A 113 14.42 -4.36 3.10
CA ALA A 113 14.32 -4.52 1.66
C ALA A 113 12.85 -4.54 1.19
N ARG A 114 11.98 -5.22 1.94
CA ARG A 114 10.55 -5.30 1.62
C ARG A 114 9.85 -3.93 1.59
N PRO A 115 9.83 -3.13 2.68
CA PRO A 115 9.18 -1.83 2.66
C PRO A 115 9.85 -0.84 1.69
N ALA A 116 11.17 -0.90 1.49
CA ALA A 116 11.87 -0.07 0.51
C ALA A 116 11.44 -0.37 -0.94
N VAL A 117 11.35 -1.66 -1.31
CA VAL A 117 10.87 -2.08 -2.65
C VAL A 117 9.42 -1.66 -2.85
N ILE A 118 8.57 -1.84 -1.83
CA ILE A 118 7.16 -1.40 -1.88
C ILE A 118 7.10 0.10 -2.11
N ALA A 119 7.88 0.91 -1.38
CA ALA A 119 7.93 2.36 -1.58
C ALA A 119 8.29 2.75 -3.02
N LEU A 120 9.29 2.09 -3.63
CA LEU A 120 9.70 2.34 -5.01
C LEU A 120 8.59 2.00 -6.01
N VAL A 121 7.95 0.85 -5.87
CA VAL A 121 6.84 0.42 -6.74
C VAL A 121 5.69 1.42 -6.67
N LEU A 122 5.30 1.81 -5.46
CA LEU A 122 4.22 2.77 -5.23
C LEU A 122 4.58 4.15 -5.80
N ALA A 123 5.80 4.63 -5.59
CA ALA A 123 6.27 5.90 -6.14
C ALA A 123 6.26 5.90 -7.67
N ALA A 124 6.71 4.81 -8.29
CA ALA A 124 6.69 4.65 -9.74
C ALA A 124 5.25 4.66 -10.28
N LEU A 125 4.35 3.83 -9.75
CA LEU A 125 2.95 3.79 -10.16
C LEU A 125 2.24 5.14 -9.98
N GLY A 126 2.46 5.79 -8.83
CA GLY A 126 1.93 7.12 -8.56
C GLY A 126 2.42 8.15 -9.58
N GLY A 127 3.74 8.17 -9.84
CA GLY A 127 4.34 9.04 -10.85
C GLY A 127 3.81 8.81 -12.26
N PHE A 128 3.61 7.56 -12.67
CA PHE A 128 3.05 7.24 -13.99
C PHE A 128 1.57 7.60 -14.12
N LEU A 129 0.77 7.44 -13.06
CA LEU A 129 -0.64 7.82 -13.08
C LEU A 129 -0.85 9.34 -13.11
N LEU A 130 0.10 10.11 -12.58
CA LEU A 130 0.05 11.59 -12.55
C LEU A 130 0.66 12.26 -13.78
N ARG A 131 1.34 11.52 -14.66
CA ARG A 131 1.83 11.99 -15.97
C ARG A 131 0.74 11.96 -17.03
#